data_AF-A0A938V3Q4-F1
#
_entry.id   AF-A0A938V3Q4-F1
#
_cell.length_a   1.000
_cell.length_b   1.000
_cell.length_c   1.000
_cell.angle_alpha   90.00
_cell.angle_beta   90.00
_cell.angle_gamma   90.00
#
_symmetry.space_group_name_H-M   'P 1'
#
loop_
_entity.id
_entity.type
_entity.pdbx_description
1 polymer ?
#
loop_
_entity_poly.entity_id
_entity_poly.type
_entity_poly.pdbx_seq_one_letter_code
_entity_poly.pdbx_strand_id
1 'polypeptide(L)'
;MERLFLEAGLSSGRSLGRASEVVYAGPPTPICGSSGFLLTGQAAGQGNPVLPLDSTARMAAVMLAFQASSHALAEGDLTSESLWEYSRAMATEWGRNQAFAWALFDALSNGGASVFDDAFTTGLMTPYAASCLVRNRLIVEEALDRLARSLSAIRKPGALMAWRKAHARARRLADLYSEAPNEYRRDRVTEWHSRIVESW
;
A
#
# COMPACT_ATOMS: atom_id res chain seq x y z
N MET A 1 -15.78 10.85 31.12
CA MET A 1 -14.88 10.16 30.16
C MET A 1 -14.20 11.25 29.32
N GLU A 2 -13.32 12.04 29.95
CA GLU A 2 -12.94 13.38 29.42
C GLU A 2 -11.49 13.76 29.77
N ARG A 3 -10.59 12.78 29.93
CA ARG A 3 -9.20 13.01 30.37
C ARG A 3 -8.14 12.16 29.66
N LEU A 4 -8.23 12.02 28.34
CA LEU A 4 -7.15 11.36 27.57
C LEU A 4 -6.70 12.13 26.31
N PHE A 5 -7.18 13.36 26.07
CA PHE A 5 -6.87 14.13 24.86
C PHE A 5 -6.09 15.44 25.09
N LEU A 6 -5.55 15.69 26.29
CA LEU A 6 -5.02 17.02 26.64
C LEU A 6 -3.61 17.05 27.26
N GLU A 7 -2.78 16.03 27.07
CA GLU A 7 -1.38 16.03 27.53
C GLU A 7 -0.34 15.88 26.41
N ALA A 8 -0.64 16.36 25.20
CA ALA A 8 0.34 16.40 24.10
C ALA A 8 0.71 17.83 23.63
N GLY A 9 0.32 18.86 24.38
CA GLY A 9 0.66 20.24 24.06
C GLY A 9 0.92 21.02 25.33
N LEU A 10 2.04 21.76 25.35
CA LEU A 10 2.53 22.65 26.41
C LEU A 10 3.60 22.05 27.34
N SER A 11 4.78 21.79 26.79
CA SER A 11 6.03 22.08 27.52
C SER A 11 7.00 22.84 26.61
N SER A 12 7.04 24.14 26.85
CA SER A 12 7.97 25.08 26.26
C SER A 12 9.40 24.81 26.74
N GLY A 13 10.34 24.78 25.80
CA GLY A 13 11.72 25.15 26.07
C GLY A 13 12.73 24.01 26.05
N ARG A 14 13.53 24.00 24.97
CA ARG A 14 14.90 23.46 24.91
C ARG A 14 15.04 21.93 24.90
N SER A 15 14.66 21.32 23.77
CA SER A 15 15.63 20.61 22.92
C SER A 15 14.97 20.38 21.56
N LEU A 16 15.48 20.99 20.48
CA LEU A 16 15.13 20.58 19.11
C LEU A 16 15.90 19.29 18.80
N GLY A 17 15.60 18.23 19.54
CA GLY A 17 15.84 16.88 19.07
C GLY A 17 14.94 16.70 17.85
N ARG A 18 15.55 16.37 16.70
CA ARG A 18 14.80 15.97 15.50
C ARG A 18 13.73 14.96 15.93
N ALA A 19 12.46 15.35 15.87
CA ALA A 19 11.39 14.37 15.90
C ALA A 19 11.64 13.48 14.68
N SER A 20 12.13 12.27 14.91
CA SER A 20 12.22 11.26 13.87
C SER A 20 10.79 11.01 13.41
N GLU A 21 10.47 11.48 12.20
CA GLU A 21 9.17 11.23 11.58
C GLU A 21 9.01 9.72 11.45
N VAL A 22 8.06 9.14 12.18
CA VAL A 22 7.71 7.73 12.03
C VAL A 22 6.86 7.63 10.77
N VAL A 23 7.41 7.04 9.71
CA VAL A 23 6.69 6.86 8.45
C VAL A 23 6.21 5.42 8.33
N TYR A 24 4.91 5.25 8.09
CA TYR A 24 4.30 3.96 7.83
C TYR A 24 4.70 3.45 6.44
N ALA A 25 5.28 2.26 6.38
CA ALA A 25 5.70 1.56 5.17
C ALA A 25 5.07 0.16 5.06
N GLY A 26 3.84 0.01 5.57
CA GLY A 26 3.08 -1.24 5.50
C GLY A 26 2.11 -1.30 4.32
N PRO A 27 1.27 -2.36 4.27
CA PRO A 27 0.23 -2.47 3.26
C PRO A 27 -0.82 -1.35 3.44
N PRO A 28 -1.41 -0.85 2.34
CA PRO A 28 -2.45 0.19 2.43
C PRO A 28 -3.68 -0.33 3.17
N THR A 29 -4.32 0.50 3.99
CA THR A 29 -5.59 0.12 4.62
C THR A 29 -6.66 -0.02 3.52
N PRO A 30 -7.32 -1.18 3.38
CA PRO A 30 -8.31 -1.40 2.31
C PRO A 30 -9.66 -0.75 2.60
N ILE A 31 -9.97 -0.48 3.89
CA ILE A 31 -11.19 0.20 4.34
C ILE A 31 -10.77 1.55 4.92
N CYS A 32 -10.99 2.63 4.18
CA CYS A 32 -10.61 3.98 4.59
C CYS A 32 -11.81 4.84 5.02
N GLY A 33 -13.03 4.30 4.98
CA GLY A 33 -14.26 5.00 5.34
C GLY A 33 -15.15 4.15 6.24
N SER A 34 -15.79 4.80 7.18
CA SER A 34 -16.82 4.25 8.07
C SER A 34 -17.81 5.35 8.41
N SER A 35 -18.94 5.02 9.05
CA SER A 35 -19.99 5.98 9.35
C SER A 35 -19.44 7.21 10.10
N GLY A 36 -19.47 8.38 9.44
CA GLY A 36 -18.96 9.65 9.96
C GLY A 36 -17.44 9.85 9.96
N PHE A 37 -16.64 8.90 9.45
CA PHE A 37 -15.18 8.99 9.50
C PHE A 37 -14.52 8.57 8.18
N LEU A 38 -13.52 9.34 7.75
CA LEU A 38 -12.62 9.01 6.64
C LEU A 38 -11.17 9.06 7.12
N LEU A 39 -10.38 8.05 6.74
CA LEU A 39 -8.95 7.99 6.95
C LEU A 39 -8.22 8.39 5.67
N THR A 40 -7.19 9.23 5.80
CA THR A 40 -6.34 9.67 4.69
C THR A 40 -4.87 9.69 5.11
N GLY A 41 -3.97 9.79 4.11
CA GLY A 41 -2.53 9.90 4.30
C GLY A 41 -1.95 8.72 5.08
N GLN A 42 -1.06 9.02 6.02
CA GLN A 42 -0.37 8.03 6.84
C GLN A 42 -1.33 7.21 7.72
N ALA A 43 -2.45 7.79 8.17
CA ALA A 43 -3.44 7.10 8.99
C ALA A 43 -4.17 5.98 8.22
N ALA A 44 -4.29 6.11 6.90
CA ALA A 44 -4.82 5.09 5.99
C ALA A 44 -3.71 4.23 5.36
N GLY A 45 -2.46 4.40 5.80
CA GLY A 45 -1.31 3.74 5.22
C GLY A 45 -1.02 4.12 3.77
N GLN A 46 -1.43 5.29 3.27
CA GLN A 46 -1.32 5.69 1.85
C GLN A 46 0.07 6.23 1.46
N GLY A 47 1.14 5.60 1.94
CA GLY A 47 2.52 5.93 1.59
C GLY A 47 3.10 4.92 0.60
N ASN A 48 4.00 5.34 -0.29
CA ASN A 48 4.74 4.37 -1.07
C ASN A 48 5.67 3.57 -0.14
N PRO A 49 5.55 2.24 -0.04
CA PRO A 49 6.37 1.43 0.87
C PRO A 49 7.87 1.46 0.53
N VAL A 50 8.22 1.80 -0.71
CA VAL A 50 9.60 1.96 -1.20
C VAL A 50 10.10 3.40 -1.04
N LEU A 51 9.23 4.39 -1.24
CA LEU A 51 9.52 5.82 -1.03
C LEU A 51 8.51 6.44 -0.06
N PRO A 52 8.69 6.25 1.26
CA PRO A 52 7.65 6.56 2.24
C PRO A 52 7.24 8.03 2.26
N LEU A 53 8.12 8.94 1.83
CA LEU A 53 7.90 10.39 1.76
C LEU A 53 7.17 10.86 0.49
N ASP A 54 6.84 9.98 -0.45
CA ASP A 54 6.00 10.34 -1.61
C ASP A 54 4.61 10.80 -1.14
N SER A 55 4.25 12.02 -1.51
CA SER A 55 2.99 12.67 -1.14
C SER A 55 1.88 12.44 -2.17
N THR A 56 2.20 11.91 -3.36
CA THR A 56 1.26 11.85 -4.50
C THR A 56 -0.02 11.08 -4.13
N ALA A 57 0.11 9.87 -3.60
CA ALA A 57 -1.02 9.05 -3.18
C ALA A 57 -1.81 9.70 -2.02
N ARG A 58 -1.12 10.41 -1.12
CA ARG A 58 -1.75 11.12 -0.01
C ARG A 58 -2.60 12.30 -0.50
N MET A 59 -2.10 13.06 -1.48
CA MET A 59 -2.84 14.17 -2.07
C MET A 59 -4.08 13.68 -2.82
N ALA A 60 -3.95 12.61 -3.62
CA ALA A 60 -5.07 11.98 -4.31
C ALA A 60 -6.15 11.51 -3.32
N ALA A 61 -5.74 10.86 -2.22
CA ALA A 61 -6.67 10.42 -1.19
C ALA A 61 -7.40 11.58 -0.49
N VAL A 62 -6.72 12.68 -0.20
CA VAL A 62 -7.36 13.87 0.38
C VAL A 62 -8.40 14.43 -0.58
N MET A 63 -8.12 14.49 -1.88
CA MET A 63 -9.08 14.95 -2.89
C MET A 63 -10.32 14.04 -2.97
N LEU A 64 -10.11 12.72 -3.02
CA LEU A 64 -11.21 11.75 -3.06
C LEU A 64 -12.03 11.77 -1.77
N ALA A 65 -11.39 11.90 -0.61
CA ALA A 65 -12.06 12.02 0.68
C ALA A 65 -12.90 13.31 0.76
N PHE A 66 -12.37 14.43 0.26
CA PHE A 66 -13.11 15.69 0.18
C PHE A 66 -14.35 15.57 -0.72
N GLN A 67 -14.22 14.92 -1.88
CA GLN A 67 -15.34 14.69 -2.80
C GLN A 67 -16.43 13.82 -2.16
N ALA A 68 -16.04 12.67 -1.59
CA ALA A 68 -16.97 11.75 -0.95
C ALA A 68 -17.68 12.39 0.25
N SER A 69 -16.93 13.08 1.12
CA SER A 69 -17.53 13.79 2.26
C SER A 69 -18.45 14.93 1.84
N SER A 70 -18.10 15.70 0.81
CA SER A 70 -18.96 16.78 0.31
C SER A 70 -20.28 16.26 -0.24
N HIS A 71 -20.24 15.14 -0.97
CA HIS A 71 -21.43 14.49 -1.49
C HIS A 71 -22.31 13.94 -0.35
N ALA A 72 -21.72 13.19 0.57
CA ALA A 72 -22.39 12.60 1.73
C ALA A 72 -23.03 13.67 2.64
N LEU A 73 -22.34 14.81 2.85
CA LEU A 73 -22.89 15.95 3.61
C LEU A 73 -24.06 16.63 2.88
N ALA A 74 -24.00 16.76 1.56
CA ALA A 74 -25.07 17.36 0.78
C ALA A 74 -26.35 16.50 0.80
N GLU A 75 -26.20 15.18 0.82
CA GLU A 75 -27.31 14.23 0.90
C GLU A 75 -27.79 13.99 2.34
N GLY A 76 -27.02 14.43 3.35
CA GLY A 76 -27.31 14.18 4.76
C GLY A 76 -27.09 12.71 5.18
N ASP A 77 -26.37 11.94 4.38
CA ASP A 77 -26.09 10.52 4.60
C ASP A 77 -24.58 10.30 4.82
N LEU A 78 -24.18 10.15 6.08
CA LEU A 78 -22.79 9.87 6.48
C LEU A 78 -22.59 8.40 6.86
N THR A 79 -23.38 7.47 6.31
CA THR A 79 -23.25 6.03 6.56
C THR A 79 -21.97 5.44 5.94
N SER A 80 -21.66 4.19 6.28
CA SER A 80 -20.52 3.49 5.68
C SER A 80 -20.76 3.21 4.21
N GLU A 81 -22.03 3.00 3.84
CA GLU A 81 -22.53 2.80 2.50
C GLU A 81 -22.25 4.01 1.62
N SER A 82 -22.61 5.21 2.06
CA SER A 82 -22.39 6.45 1.29
C SER A 82 -20.91 6.79 1.14
N LEU A 83 -20.09 6.46 2.14
CA LEU A 83 -18.65 6.71 2.14
C LEU A 83 -17.82 5.58 1.49
N TRP A 84 -18.46 4.49 1.06
CA TRP A 84 -17.77 3.31 0.55
C TRP A 84 -17.03 3.56 -0.77
N GLU A 85 -17.60 4.40 -1.63
CA GLU A 85 -17.01 4.74 -2.92
C GLU A 85 -15.57 5.25 -2.76
N TYR A 86 -15.29 6.05 -1.72
CA TYR A 86 -13.94 6.49 -1.40
C TYR A 86 -13.00 5.31 -1.09
N SER A 87 -13.41 4.39 -0.21
CA SER A 87 -12.59 3.22 0.14
C SER A 87 -12.33 2.34 -1.09
N ARG A 88 -13.35 2.13 -1.92
CA ARG A 88 -13.24 1.36 -3.17
C ARG A 88 -12.29 2.00 -4.16
N ALA A 89 -12.42 3.31 -4.40
CA ALA A 89 -11.54 4.06 -5.29
C ALA A 89 -10.09 4.00 -4.78
N MET A 90 -9.88 4.22 -3.48
CA MET A 90 -8.56 4.11 -2.88
C MET A 90 -7.97 2.71 -3.02
N ALA A 91 -8.73 1.65 -2.75
CA ALA A 91 -8.27 0.29 -2.88
C ALA A 91 -7.89 -0.07 -4.32
N THR A 92 -8.72 0.31 -5.29
CA THR A 92 -8.56 -0.10 -6.71
C THR A 92 -7.53 0.74 -7.47
N GLU A 93 -7.50 2.06 -7.27
CA GLU A 93 -6.58 2.95 -8.00
C GLU A 93 -5.16 2.95 -7.41
N TRP A 94 -5.07 2.98 -6.08
CA TRP A 94 -3.79 3.16 -5.37
C TRP A 94 -3.39 1.92 -4.57
N GLY A 95 -4.35 1.36 -3.83
CA GLY A 95 -4.15 0.24 -2.93
C GLY A 95 -3.58 -0.98 -3.65
N ARG A 96 -4.08 -1.29 -4.86
CA ARG A 96 -3.55 -2.34 -5.74
C ARG A 96 -2.06 -2.23 -5.96
N ASN A 97 -1.60 -1.07 -6.43
CA ASN A 97 -0.20 -0.88 -6.80
C ASN A 97 0.70 -0.80 -5.58
N GLN A 98 0.20 -0.16 -4.52
CA GLN A 98 0.92 -0.02 -3.28
C GLN A 98 1.06 -1.37 -2.55
N ALA A 99 0.01 -2.20 -2.56
CA ALA A 99 0.04 -3.55 -2.00
C ALA A 99 1.00 -4.46 -2.79
N PHE A 100 1.02 -4.34 -4.12
CA PHE A 100 2.03 -5.00 -4.96
C PHE A 100 3.45 -4.58 -4.56
N ALA A 101 3.71 -3.27 -4.48
CA ALA A 101 5.02 -2.74 -4.14
C ALA A 101 5.45 -3.16 -2.72
N TRP A 102 4.53 -3.13 -1.76
CA TRP A 102 4.77 -3.55 -0.39
C TRP A 102 5.15 -5.03 -0.32
N ALA A 103 4.35 -5.92 -0.91
CA ALA A 103 4.61 -7.36 -0.84
C ALA A 103 5.93 -7.76 -1.52
N LEU A 104 6.31 -7.05 -2.59
CA LEU A 104 7.60 -7.26 -3.25
C LEU A 104 8.75 -6.71 -2.42
N PHE A 105 8.59 -5.52 -1.84
CA PHE A 105 9.58 -4.90 -0.95
C PHE A 105 9.79 -5.73 0.32
N ASP A 106 8.72 -6.15 0.98
CA ASP A 106 8.73 -7.04 2.15
C ASP A 106 9.51 -8.33 1.88
N ALA A 107 9.24 -8.98 0.74
CA ALA A 107 9.95 -10.20 0.37
C ALA A 107 11.44 -9.98 0.10
N LEU A 108 11.82 -8.81 -0.43
CA LEU A 108 13.21 -8.43 -0.64
C LEU A 108 13.92 -8.10 0.67
N SER A 109 13.27 -7.34 1.55
CA SER A 109 13.82 -6.95 2.86
C SER A 109 13.98 -8.16 3.78
N ASN A 110 13.00 -9.06 3.82
CA ASN A 110 13.05 -10.28 4.64
C ASN A 110 13.96 -11.36 4.04
N GLY A 111 14.28 -11.29 2.76
CA GLY A 111 15.24 -12.18 2.10
C GLY A 111 16.70 -11.93 2.49
N GLY A 112 16.99 -10.81 3.17
CA GLY A 112 18.33 -10.39 3.56
C GLY A 112 19.04 -9.55 2.49
N ALA A 113 20.04 -8.77 2.91
CA ALA A 113 20.76 -7.82 2.05
C ALA A 113 21.37 -8.48 0.79
N SER A 114 21.84 -9.72 0.90
CA SER A 114 22.38 -10.47 -0.23
C SER A 114 21.36 -10.77 -1.33
N VAL A 115 20.08 -10.96 -0.99
CA VAL A 115 19.00 -11.17 -1.97
C VAL A 115 18.64 -9.88 -2.69
N PHE A 116 18.68 -8.75 -1.98
CA PHE A 116 18.50 -7.42 -2.57
C PHE A 116 19.64 -7.08 -3.54
N ASP A 117 20.90 -7.26 -3.11
CA ASP A 117 22.07 -7.01 -3.94
C ASP A 117 22.15 -7.98 -5.12
N ASP A 118 21.83 -9.25 -4.90
CA ASP A 118 21.69 -10.23 -5.98
C ASP A 118 20.60 -9.80 -6.97
N ALA A 119 19.50 -9.19 -6.49
CA ALA A 119 18.45 -8.72 -7.38
C ALA A 119 18.96 -7.62 -8.33
N PHE A 120 19.75 -6.66 -7.86
CA PHE A 120 20.28 -5.62 -8.76
C PHE A 120 21.43 -6.13 -9.63
N THR A 121 22.36 -6.91 -9.06
CA THR A 121 23.57 -7.37 -9.77
C THR A 121 23.28 -8.40 -10.86
N THR A 122 22.27 -9.25 -10.67
CA THR A 122 21.88 -10.26 -11.67
C THR A 122 20.89 -9.73 -12.72
N GLY A 123 20.55 -8.43 -12.65
CA GLY A 123 19.55 -7.81 -13.51
C GLY A 123 18.12 -8.19 -13.17
N LEU A 124 17.91 -8.81 -11.99
CA LEU A 124 16.64 -9.26 -11.42
C LEU A 124 15.67 -8.10 -11.10
N MET A 125 16.26 -6.97 -10.70
CA MET A 125 15.61 -5.69 -10.51
C MET A 125 16.20 -4.73 -11.52
N THR A 126 15.60 -4.67 -12.72
CA THR A 126 16.05 -3.71 -13.73
C THR A 126 15.75 -2.27 -13.27
N PRO A 127 16.47 -1.26 -13.77
CA PRO A 127 16.14 0.15 -13.50
C PRO A 127 14.67 0.48 -13.83
N TYR A 128 14.11 -0.17 -14.86
CA TYR A 128 12.69 -0.05 -15.20
C TYR A 128 11.78 -0.62 -14.10
N ALA A 129 12.04 -1.84 -13.63
CA ALA A 129 11.27 -2.46 -12.54
C ALA A 129 11.37 -1.66 -11.24
N ALA A 130 12.58 -1.21 -10.88
CA ALA A 130 12.80 -0.32 -9.74
C ALA A 130 12.02 0.98 -9.90
N SER A 131 12.02 1.59 -11.09
CA SER A 131 11.24 2.80 -11.37
C SER A 131 9.72 2.56 -11.27
N CYS A 132 9.25 1.36 -11.62
CA CYS A 132 7.84 1.00 -11.50
C CYS A 132 7.43 0.91 -10.02
N LEU A 133 8.24 0.27 -9.17
CA LEU A 133 7.99 0.20 -7.73
C LEU A 133 8.02 1.58 -7.07
N VAL A 134 9.02 2.39 -7.41
CA VAL A 134 9.15 3.79 -6.98
C VAL A 134 7.93 4.63 -7.38
N ARG A 135 7.30 4.33 -8.52
CA ARG A 135 6.14 5.08 -9.02
C ARG A 135 4.80 4.42 -8.69
N ASN A 136 4.76 3.40 -7.82
CA ASN A 136 3.56 2.59 -7.55
C ASN A 136 2.89 2.14 -8.87
N ARG A 137 3.66 1.49 -9.76
CA ARG A 137 3.17 0.90 -11.01
C ARG A 137 3.44 -0.59 -11.00
N LEU A 138 2.51 -1.34 -11.59
CA LEU A 138 2.71 -2.78 -11.79
C LEU A 138 3.84 -3.04 -12.76
N ILE A 139 4.65 -4.04 -12.42
CA ILE A 139 5.66 -4.58 -13.33
C ILE A 139 4.91 -5.43 -14.36
N VAL A 140 5.07 -5.10 -15.65
CA VAL A 140 4.45 -5.85 -16.76
C VAL A 140 5.08 -7.25 -16.84
N GLU A 141 4.26 -8.29 -17.07
CA GLU A 141 4.68 -9.71 -17.07
C GLU A 141 5.84 -10.01 -18.03
N GLU A 142 5.94 -9.31 -19.15
CA GLU A 142 7.07 -9.45 -20.09
C GLU A 142 8.43 -9.11 -19.45
N ALA A 143 8.46 -8.21 -18.48
CA ALA A 143 9.68 -7.93 -17.71
C ALA A 143 10.07 -9.16 -16.88
N LEU A 144 9.10 -9.89 -16.31
CA LEU A 144 9.36 -11.11 -15.52
C LEU A 144 9.85 -12.26 -16.37
N ASP A 145 9.34 -12.41 -17.59
CA ASP A 145 9.81 -13.45 -18.51
C ASP A 145 11.23 -13.17 -19.02
N ARG A 146 11.58 -11.89 -19.20
CA ARG A 146 12.97 -11.48 -19.45
C ARG A 146 13.85 -11.76 -18.25
N LEU A 147 13.34 -11.51 -17.04
CA LEU A 147 14.02 -11.74 -15.77
C LEU A 147 14.28 -13.22 -15.47
N ALA A 148 13.28 -14.08 -15.68
CA ALA A 148 13.42 -15.52 -15.52
C ALA A 148 14.47 -16.11 -16.48
N ARG A 149 14.51 -15.59 -17.72
CA ARG A 149 15.55 -15.94 -18.71
C ARG A 149 16.94 -15.49 -18.26
N SER A 150 17.12 -14.25 -17.81
CA SER A 150 18.40 -13.74 -17.30
C SER A 150 18.93 -14.56 -16.11
N LEU A 151 18.04 -14.95 -15.19
CA LEU A 151 18.43 -15.73 -14.01
C LEU A 151 18.78 -17.18 -14.30
N SER A 152 18.13 -17.80 -15.29
CA SER A 152 18.50 -19.14 -15.74
C SER A 152 19.95 -19.18 -16.24
N ALA A 153 20.46 -18.07 -16.77
CA ALA A 153 21.85 -17.94 -17.22
C ALA A 153 22.86 -17.82 -16.06
N ILE A 154 22.45 -17.32 -14.89
CA ILE A 154 23.34 -17.02 -13.75
C ILE A 154 23.40 -18.17 -12.73
N ARG A 155 22.68 -19.28 -12.96
CA ARG A 155 22.71 -20.51 -12.12
C ARG A 155 22.44 -20.27 -10.61
N LYS A 156 21.61 -19.27 -10.26
CA LYS A 156 21.15 -19.04 -8.87
C LYS A 156 19.66 -19.43 -8.71
N PRO A 157 19.32 -20.74 -8.63
CA PRO A 157 17.93 -21.20 -8.60
C PRO A 157 17.17 -20.75 -7.34
N GLY A 158 17.85 -20.59 -6.21
CA GLY A 158 17.25 -20.14 -4.95
C GLY A 158 16.70 -18.70 -5.03
N ALA A 159 17.50 -17.77 -5.56
CA ALA A 159 17.09 -16.38 -5.75
C ALA A 159 15.93 -16.27 -6.76
N LEU A 160 15.96 -17.05 -7.85
CA LEU A 160 14.87 -17.13 -8.82
C LEU A 160 13.57 -17.63 -8.18
N MET A 161 13.62 -18.70 -7.38
CA MET A 161 12.42 -19.20 -6.69
C MET A 161 11.87 -18.20 -5.67
N ALA A 162 12.74 -17.56 -4.89
CA ALA A 162 12.34 -16.53 -3.94
C ALA A 162 11.65 -15.36 -4.65
N TRP A 163 12.23 -14.87 -5.75
CA TRP A 163 11.65 -13.81 -6.56
C TRP A 163 10.29 -14.20 -7.16
N ARG A 164 10.16 -15.40 -7.73
CA ARG A 164 8.89 -15.88 -8.28
C ARG A 164 7.81 -15.98 -7.20
N LYS A 165 8.16 -16.45 -6.00
CA LYS A 165 7.24 -16.50 -4.85
C LYS A 165 6.82 -15.10 -4.41
N ALA A 166 7.77 -14.18 -4.28
CA ALA A 166 7.53 -12.78 -3.93
C ALA A 166 6.58 -12.11 -4.94
N HIS A 167 6.87 -12.27 -6.23
CA HIS A 167 6.04 -11.73 -7.29
C HIS A 167 4.63 -12.34 -7.30
N ALA A 168 4.51 -13.66 -7.15
CA ALA A 168 3.21 -14.33 -7.10
C ALA A 168 2.36 -13.85 -5.92
N ARG A 169 2.98 -13.67 -4.74
CA ARG A 169 2.33 -13.07 -3.56
C ARG A 169 1.90 -11.63 -3.84
N ALA A 170 2.80 -10.81 -4.37
CA ALA A 170 2.51 -9.42 -4.70
C ALA A 170 1.38 -9.29 -5.71
N ARG A 171 1.35 -10.15 -6.72
CA ARG A 171 0.28 -10.18 -7.72
C ARG A 171 -1.05 -10.60 -7.12
N ARG A 172 -1.07 -11.69 -6.36
CA ARG A 172 -2.27 -12.14 -5.66
C ARG A 172 -2.86 -11.03 -4.78
N LEU A 173 -2.01 -10.33 -4.04
CA LEU A 173 -2.45 -9.23 -3.19
C LEU A 173 -3.02 -8.07 -4.03
N ALA A 174 -2.34 -7.67 -5.11
CA ALA A 174 -2.84 -6.64 -6.03
C ALA A 174 -4.21 -7.02 -6.64
N ASP A 175 -4.38 -8.27 -7.04
CA ASP A 175 -5.63 -8.77 -7.60
C ASP A 175 -6.75 -8.72 -6.54
N LEU A 176 -6.47 -9.10 -5.28
CA LEU A 176 -7.43 -8.94 -4.17
C LEU A 176 -7.88 -7.49 -3.99
N TYR A 177 -6.98 -6.51 -4.02
CA TYR A 177 -7.37 -5.09 -3.95
C TYR A 177 -8.22 -4.64 -5.14
N SER A 178 -8.02 -5.25 -6.31
CA SER A 178 -8.82 -4.98 -7.52
C SER A 178 -10.23 -5.58 -7.43
N GLU A 179 -10.43 -6.59 -6.59
CA GLU A 179 -11.72 -7.25 -6.32
C GLU A 179 -12.56 -6.52 -5.26
N ALA A 180 -12.23 -5.26 -4.91
CA ALA A 180 -12.99 -4.49 -3.94
C ALA A 180 -14.50 -4.47 -4.31
N PRO A 181 -15.42 -4.79 -3.37
CA PRO A 181 -16.85 -4.81 -3.65
C PRO A 181 -17.36 -3.51 -4.27
N ASN A 182 -18.18 -3.60 -5.31
CA ASN A 182 -18.77 -2.42 -5.96
C ASN A 182 -19.79 -1.69 -5.07
N GLU A 183 -20.47 -2.44 -4.19
CA GLU A 183 -21.43 -1.92 -3.23
C GLU A 183 -20.97 -2.27 -1.82
N TYR A 184 -21.30 -1.41 -0.86
CA TYR A 184 -21.09 -1.74 0.54
C TYR A 184 -22.11 -2.77 0.99
N ARG A 185 -21.63 -3.97 1.30
CA ARG A 185 -22.37 -4.96 2.09
C ARG A 185 -21.41 -5.49 3.13
N ARG A 186 -21.80 -5.36 4.41
CA ARG A 186 -20.90 -5.62 5.53
C ARG A 186 -20.27 -7.01 5.47
N ASP A 187 -21.04 -8.03 5.12
CA ASP A 187 -20.59 -9.41 4.92
C ASP A 187 -19.51 -9.51 3.83
N ARG A 188 -19.78 -8.96 2.64
CA ARG A 188 -18.85 -9.01 1.51
C ARG A 188 -17.57 -8.21 1.74
N VAL A 189 -17.69 -7.02 2.33
CA VAL A 189 -16.54 -6.17 2.67
C VAL A 189 -15.69 -6.85 3.73
N THR A 190 -16.31 -7.49 4.73
CA THR A 190 -15.59 -8.24 5.77
C THR A 190 -14.88 -9.45 5.19
N GLU A 191 -15.54 -10.24 4.36
CA GLU A 191 -14.95 -11.40 3.68
C GLU A 191 -13.74 -11.00 2.82
N TRP A 192 -13.92 -9.97 1.99
CA TRP A 192 -12.86 -9.41 1.16
C TRP A 192 -11.66 -8.91 2.00
N HIS A 193 -11.94 -8.17 3.07
CA HIS A 193 -10.91 -7.68 3.98
C HIS A 193 -10.14 -8.83 4.64
N SER A 194 -10.83 -9.87 5.10
CA SER A 194 -10.19 -11.06 5.68
C SER A 194 -9.25 -11.73 4.69
N ARG A 195 -9.65 -11.88 3.42
CA ARG A 195 -8.78 -12.44 2.36
C ARG A 195 -7.50 -11.62 2.14
N ILE A 196 -7.58 -10.30 2.28
CA ILE A 196 -6.42 -9.39 2.20
C ILE A 196 -5.50 -9.63 3.40
N VAL A 197 -6.04 -9.61 4.62
CA VAL A 197 -5.26 -9.78 5.86
C VAL A 197 -4.60 -11.16 5.92
N GLU A 198 -5.27 -12.22 5.46
CA GLU A 198 -4.72 -13.57 5.36
C GLU A 198 -3.61 -13.71 4.29
N SER A 199 -3.51 -12.74 3.38
CA SER A 199 -2.50 -12.70 2.32
C SER A 199 -1.32 -11.78 2.65
N TRP A 200 -1.41 -11.02 3.74
CA TRP A 200 -0.29 -10.28 4.34
C TRP A 200 0.66 -11.27 5.01
#